data_AF-A0A410PXQ3-F1
#
_entry.id   AF-A0A410PXQ3-F1
#
_cell.length_a   1.000
_cell.length_b   1.000
_cell.length_c   1.000
_cell.angle_alpha   90.00
_cell.angle_beta   90.00
_cell.angle_gamma   90.00
#
_symmetry.space_group_name_H-M   'P 1'
#
loop_
_entity.id
_entity.type
_entity.pdbx_description
1 polymer ?
#
loop_
_entity_poly.entity_id
_entity_poly.type
_entity_poly.pdbx_seq_one_letter_code
_entity_poly.pdbx_strand_id
1 'polypeptide(L)' 'MLVHYKRNKQTACYDSNNLSTVGRIPPAERPCGPFQSCGGCPYPSHGFICYSAEGDCLRTDMQKTAKRKEGAR' A
#
# COMPACT_ATOMS: atom_id res chain seq x y z
N MET A 1 27.62 -7.88 -11.42
CA MET A 1 28.04 -9.22 -11.85
C MET A 1 27.62 -9.36 -13.30
N LEU A 2 28.52 -9.72 -14.21
CA LEU A 2 28.16 -9.89 -15.62
C LEU A 2 27.32 -11.17 -15.80
N VAL A 3 26.08 -11.00 -16.24
CA VAL A 3 25.14 -12.09 -16.51
C VAL A 3 25.10 -12.32 -18.01
N HIS A 4 25.47 -13.52 -18.44
CA HIS A 4 25.43 -13.95 -19.84
C HIS A 4 24.20 -14.84 -20.06
N TYR A 5 23.48 -14.60 -21.15
CA TYR A 5 22.28 -15.37 -21.50
C TYR A 5 22.11 -15.45 -23.02
N LYS A 6 21.29 -16.40 -23.50
CA LYS A 6 21.06 -16.60 -24.94
C LYS A 6 19.77 -15.93 -25.38
N ARG A 7 19.83 -14.99 -26.32
CA ARG A 7 18.66 -14.33 -26.92
C ARG A 7 18.75 -14.44 -28.44
N ASN A 8 17.73 -15.01 -29.08
CA ASN A 8 17.67 -15.15 -30.55
C ASN A 8 18.92 -15.83 -31.16
N LYS A 9 19.37 -16.93 -30.55
CA LYS A 9 20.62 -17.64 -30.90
C LYS A 9 21.93 -16.85 -30.71
N GLN A 10 21.88 -15.60 -30.24
CA GLN A 10 23.04 -14.78 -29.91
C GLN A 10 23.28 -14.75 -28.40
N THR A 11 24.55 -14.61 -28.01
CA THR A 11 24.91 -14.40 -26.60
C THR A 11 24.75 -12.94 -26.24
N ALA A 12 23.88 -12.64 -25.30
CA ALA A 12 23.70 -11.32 -24.72
C ALA A 12 24.34 -11.28 -23.33
N CYS A 13 24.85 -10.12 -22.93
CA CYS A 13 25.35 -9.90 -21.57
C CYS A 13 24.78 -8.61 -21.01
N TYR A 14 24.46 -8.60 -19.72
CA TYR A 14 24.21 -7.37 -18.99
C TYR A 14 24.94 -7.41 -17.65
N ASP A 15 25.40 -6.25 -17.18
CA ASP A 15 25.97 -6.13 -15.84
C ASP A 15 24.85 -5.92 -14.82
N SER A 16 24.62 -6.92 -13.98
CA SER A 16 23.64 -6.83 -12.88
C SER A 16 23.96 -5.76 -11.85
N ASN A 17 25.23 -5.32 -11.73
CA ASN A 17 25.57 -4.21 -10.83
C ASN A 17 25.11 -2.86 -11.42
N ASN A 18 24.88 -2.78 -12.73
CA ASN A 18 24.34 -1.61 -13.41
C ASN A 18 22.80 -1.58 -13.42
N LEU A 19 22.11 -2.63 -12.96
CA LEU A 19 20.70 -2.53 -12.62
C LEU A 19 20.59 -1.78 -11.29
N SER A 20 20.65 -0.46 -11.35
CA SER A 20 20.19 0.37 -10.24
C SER A 20 18.68 0.21 -10.14
N THR A 21 18.21 -0.75 -9.34
CA THR A 21 16.92 -0.60 -8.67
C THR A 21 17.02 0.73 -7.94
N VAL A 22 16.35 1.75 -8.49
CA VAL A 22 16.29 3.11 -7.95
C VAL A 22 16.27 2.99 -6.43
N GLY A 23 17.33 3.52 -5.78
CA GLY A 23 17.58 3.28 -4.36
C GLY A 23 16.31 3.52 -3.56
N ARG A 24 16.06 2.66 -2.56
CA ARG A 24 14.84 2.64 -1.74
C ARG A 24 14.29 4.05 -1.56
N ILE A 25 13.31 4.42 -2.38
CA ILE A 25 12.66 5.72 -2.27
C ILE A 25 12.03 5.70 -0.88
N PRO A 26 12.40 6.63 0.03
CA PRO A 26 11.75 6.68 1.32
C PRO A 26 10.24 6.72 1.05
N PRO A 27 9.43 5.87 1.73
CA PRO A 27 8.00 5.88 1.52
C PRO A 27 7.53 7.32 1.65
N ALA A 28 6.88 7.84 0.62
CA ALA A 28 6.28 9.15 0.69
C ALA A 28 5.41 9.21 1.96
N GLU A 29 5.42 10.37 2.63
CA GLU A 29 4.55 10.58 3.77
C GLU A 29 3.14 10.18 3.37
N ARG A 30 2.57 9.23 4.13
CA ARG A 30 1.23 8.75 3.83
C ARG A 30 0.32 9.96 3.97
N PRO A 31 -0.46 10.33 2.93
CA PRO A 31 -1.40 11.43 3.08
C PRO A 31 -2.29 11.13 4.27
N CYS A 32 -2.52 12.08 5.16
CA CYS A 32 -3.53 11.88 6.20
C CYS A 32 -4.89 11.76 5.50
N GLY A 33 -5.68 10.75 5.86
CA GLY A 33 -7.06 10.67 5.40
C GLY A 33 -7.84 11.91 5.86
N PRO A 34 -8.96 12.25 5.21
CA PRO A 34 -9.74 13.46 5.53
C PRO A 34 -10.32 13.47 6.95
N PHE A 35 -10.39 12.32 7.62
CA PHE A 35 -10.96 12.16 8.96
C PHE A 35 -9.90 11.88 10.03
N GLN A 36 -10.11 12.43 11.23
CA GLN A 36 -9.26 12.15 12.40
C GLN A 36 -9.24 10.64 12.75
N SER A 37 -10.34 9.92 12.47
CA SER A 37 -10.42 8.47 12.66
C SER A 37 -9.52 7.66 11.71
N CYS A 38 -8.95 8.27 10.65
CA CYS A 38 -7.95 7.64 9.78
C CYS A 38 -6.49 7.86 10.21
N GLY A 39 -6.22 8.59 11.30
CA GLY A 39 -4.87 8.79 11.84
C GLY A 39 -4.29 7.51 12.44
N GLY A 40 -3.71 6.64 11.61
CA GLY A 40 -3.20 5.32 12.01
C GLY A 40 -3.94 4.13 11.41
N CYS A 41 -4.78 4.36 10.40
CA CYS A 41 -5.41 3.28 9.65
C CYS A 41 -4.34 2.43 8.93
N PRO A 42 -4.39 1.09 8.99
CA PRO A 42 -3.50 0.22 8.21
C PRO A 42 -3.84 0.24 6.72
N TYR A 43 -5.01 0.77 6.36
CA TYR A 43 -5.46 0.90 4.99
C TYR A 43 -4.89 2.15 4.34
N PRO A 44 -4.76 2.16 2.99
CA PRO A 44 -4.38 3.35 2.27
C PRO A 44 -5.28 4.51 2.63
N SER A 45 -4.69 5.68 2.84
CA SER A 45 -5.46 6.87 3.19
C SER A 45 -6.35 7.35 2.06
N HIS A 46 -6.14 6.86 0.82
CA HIS A 46 -6.95 7.14 -0.35
C HIS A 46 -7.96 6.01 -0.64
N GLY A 47 -9.12 6.37 -1.20
CA GLY A 47 -10.14 5.42 -1.65
C GLY A 47 -11.29 5.23 -0.66
N PHE A 48 -12.23 4.34 -1.02
CA PHE A 48 -13.53 4.18 -0.35
C PHE A 48 -13.46 3.88 1.16
N ILE A 49 -12.33 3.39 1.66
CA ILE A 49 -12.16 3.07 3.09
C ILE A 49 -12.06 4.35 3.93
N CYS A 50 -11.23 5.32 3.52
CA CYS A 50 -10.96 6.56 4.26
C CYS A 50 -11.58 7.81 3.62
N TYR A 51 -12.09 7.75 2.38
CA TYR A 51 -12.77 8.84 1.67
C TYR A 51 -14.29 8.63 1.57
N SER A 52 -14.91 7.93 2.53
CA SER A 52 -16.38 7.92 2.60
C SER A 52 -16.89 9.34 2.87
N ALA A 53 -18.01 9.74 2.29
CA ALA A 53 -18.59 11.08 2.49
C ALA A 53 -19.08 11.31 3.93
N GLU A 54 -19.22 10.26 4.73
CA GLU A 54 -19.92 10.27 6.01
C GLU A 54 -18.98 10.32 7.22
N GLY A 55 -18.18 11.38 7.38
CA GLY A 55 -17.55 11.77 8.66
C GLY A 55 -16.57 10.80 9.35
N ASP A 56 -16.56 9.54 8.95
CA ASP A 56 -15.89 8.40 9.53
C ASP A 56 -15.43 7.46 8.42
N CYS A 57 -14.38 6.70 8.72
CA CYS A 57 -13.88 5.68 7.80
C CYS A 57 -14.69 4.38 7.94
N LEU A 58 -14.78 3.63 6.84
CA LEU A 58 -15.52 2.36 6.78
C LEU A 58 -15.09 1.39 7.90
N ARG A 59 -13.80 1.40 8.26
CA ARG A 59 -13.26 0.60 9.37
C ARG A 59 -13.95 0.93 10.70
N THR A 60 -14.13 2.22 10.99
CA THR A 60 -14.79 2.68 12.22
C THR A 60 -16.23 2.18 12.27
N ASP A 61 -16.94 2.23 11.15
CA ASP A 61 -18.33 1.76 11.06
C ASP A 61 -18.45 0.24 11.19
N MET A 62 -17.51 -0.51 10.59
CA MET A 62 -17.43 -1.95 10.78
C MET A 62 -17.15 -2.31 12.25
N GLN A 63 -16.27 -1.57 12.94
CA GLN A 63 -16.00 -1.78 14.37
C GLN A 63 -17.23 -1.50 15.23
N LYS A 64 -17.96 -0.41 14.96
CA LYS A 64 -19.24 -0.10 15.63
C LYS A 64 -20.25 -1.25 15.42
N THR A 65 -20.34 -1.78 14.21
CA THR A 65 -21.26 -2.88 13.86
C THR A 65 -20.88 -4.18 14.54
N ALA A 66 -19.58 -4.52 14.58
CA ALA A 66 -19.08 -5.70 15.28
C ALA A 66 -19.38 -5.65 16.79
N LYS A 67 -19.13 -4.49 17.44
CA LYS A 67 -19.45 -4.30 18.86
C LYS A 67 -20.93 -4.45 19.16
N ARG A 68 -21.81 -3.94 18.28
CA ARG A 68 -23.26 -4.11 18.41
C ARG A 68 -23.71 -5.56 18.31
N LYS A 69 -23.03 -6.37 17.48
CA LYS A 69 -23.31 -7.80 17.33
C LYS A 69 -22.81 -8.63 18.52
N GLU A 70 -21.68 -8.26 19.11
CA GLU A 70 -21.12 -8.94 20.28
C GLU A 70 -22.04 -8.79 21.51
N GLY A 71 -22.60 -7.60 21.74
CA GLY A 71 -23.52 -7.36 22.86
C GLY A 71 -24.96 -7.86 22.65
N ALA A 72 -25.26 -8.46 21.50
CA ALA A 72 -26.57 -9.03 21.17
C ALA A 72 -26.58 -10.57 21.24
N ARG A 73 -25.50 -11.17 21.73
CA ARG A 73 -25.33 -12.62 21.91
C ARG A 73 -25.29 -12.97 23.38
#